data_AF-R1IFB2-F1
#
_entry.id   AF-R1IFB2-F1
#
_cell.length_a   1.000
_cell.length_b   1.000
_cell.length_c   1.000
_cell.angle_alpha   90.00
_cell.angle_beta   90.00
_cell.angle_gamma   90.00
#
_symmetry.space_group_name_H-M   'P 1'
#
loop_
_entity.id
_entity.type
_entity.pdbx_description
1 polymer ?
#
loop_
_entity_poly.entity_id
_entity_poly.type
_entity_poly.pdbx_seq_one_letter_code
_entity_poly.pdbx_strand_id
1 'polypeptide(L)'
;AAPPEASARTHAGEALAASARITCTPDAVAVLRAGRADPRLIATIAALAALQPVRVAAFPAVPGEDPAGQPRRRVLLTGGEDGAAAFYAGQRDLFRPSSVTRTADGVLVTYPLFAPPGLLVPFSSP
;
A
#
# COMPACT_ATOMS: atom_id res chain seq x y z
N ALA A 1 1.57 -20.04 -16.55
CA ALA A 1 2.52 -19.06 -16.00
C ALA A 1 1.82 -18.31 -14.88
N ALA A 2 2.53 -17.92 -13.81
CA ALA A 2 1.95 -16.96 -12.86
C ALA A 2 1.64 -15.66 -13.63
N PRO A 3 0.49 -15.03 -13.41
CA PRO A 3 0.16 -13.79 -14.09
C PRO A 3 1.16 -12.71 -13.67
N PRO A 4 1.35 -11.68 -14.51
CA PRO A 4 2.31 -10.63 -14.23
C PRO A 4 2.00 -9.98 -12.88
N GLU A 5 3.01 -9.70 -12.07
CA GLU A 5 2.81 -9.06 -10.74
C GLU A 5 2.00 -7.76 -10.82
N ALA A 6 2.06 -7.06 -11.95
CA ALA A 6 1.22 -5.90 -12.22
C ALA A 6 -0.29 -6.21 -12.20
N SER A 7 -0.72 -7.33 -12.82
CA SER A 7 -2.12 -7.75 -12.83
C SER A 7 -2.63 -8.07 -11.43
N ALA A 8 -1.82 -8.77 -10.63
CA ALA A 8 -2.17 -9.08 -9.25
C ALA A 8 -2.30 -7.82 -8.38
N ARG A 9 -1.44 -6.81 -8.60
CA ARG A 9 -1.55 -5.51 -7.93
C ARG A 9 -2.78 -4.72 -8.37
N THR A 10 -3.12 -4.75 -9.65
CA THR A 10 -4.36 -4.12 -10.15
C THR A 10 -5.58 -4.75 -9.49
N HIS A 11 -5.71 -6.07 -9.54
CA HIS A 11 -6.88 -6.77 -8.97
C HIS A 11 -6.97 -6.58 -7.45
N ALA A 12 -5.86 -6.73 -6.72
CA ALA A 12 -5.84 -6.46 -5.28
C ALA A 12 -6.11 -4.98 -4.96
N GLY A 13 -5.59 -4.06 -5.76
CA GLY A 13 -5.82 -2.62 -5.61
C GLY A 13 -7.27 -2.22 -5.83
N GLU A 14 -7.95 -2.84 -6.80
CA GLU A 14 -9.39 -2.70 -7.02
C GLU A 14 -10.19 -3.18 -5.80
N ALA A 15 -9.86 -4.35 -5.25
CA ALA A 15 -10.51 -4.87 -4.05
C ALA A 15 -10.32 -3.94 -2.84
N LEU A 16 -9.12 -3.38 -2.62
CA LEU A 16 -8.89 -2.37 -1.58
C LEU A 16 -9.73 -1.12 -1.82
N ALA A 17 -9.76 -0.60 -3.04
CA ALA A 17 -10.49 0.62 -3.38
C ALA A 17 -12.02 0.46 -3.29
N ALA A 18 -12.52 -0.78 -3.38
CA ALA A 18 -13.94 -1.10 -3.22
C ALA A 18 -14.35 -1.40 -1.77
N SER A 19 -13.39 -1.52 -0.84
CA SER A 19 -13.67 -1.88 0.56
C SER A 19 -14.37 -0.76 1.32
N ALA A 20 -15.50 -1.07 1.95
CA ALA A 20 -16.21 -0.11 2.82
C ALA A 20 -15.41 0.30 4.07
N ARG A 21 -14.34 -0.43 4.42
CA ARG A 21 -13.47 -0.11 5.56
C ARG A 21 -12.29 0.78 5.20
N ILE A 22 -12.10 1.07 3.91
CA ILE A 22 -10.97 1.85 3.40
C ILE A 22 -11.54 3.04 2.64
N THR A 23 -11.23 4.26 3.10
CA THR A 23 -11.53 5.48 2.35
C THR A 23 -10.27 5.95 1.65
N CYS A 24 -10.32 6.13 0.34
CA CYS A 24 -9.21 6.64 -0.45
C CYS A 24 -9.58 7.99 -1.08
N THR A 25 -8.60 8.88 -1.24
CA THR A 25 -8.74 10.02 -2.16
C THR A 25 -8.82 9.52 -3.60
N PRO A 26 -9.38 10.31 -4.55
CA PRO A 26 -9.43 9.93 -5.97
C PRO A 26 -8.05 9.56 -6.54
N ASP A 27 -7.01 10.32 -6.21
CA ASP A 27 -5.65 10.05 -6.67
C ASP A 27 -5.09 8.74 -6.11
N ALA A 28 -5.37 8.42 -4.83
CA ALA A 28 -4.99 7.15 -4.25
C ALA A 28 -5.71 5.97 -4.92
N VAL A 29 -7.00 6.13 -5.26
CA VAL A 29 -7.75 5.13 -6.04
C VAL A 29 -7.11 4.91 -7.40
N ALA A 30 -6.70 5.97 -8.10
CA ALA A 30 -6.06 5.86 -9.41
C ALA A 30 -4.76 5.05 -9.33
N VAL A 31 -3.92 5.28 -8.31
CA VAL A 31 -2.69 4.50 -8.10
C VAL A 31 -2.99 3.01 -7.85
N LEU A 32 -3.99 2.71 -7.00
CA LEU A 32 -4.38 1.33 -6.69
C LEU A 32 -4.88 0.59 -7.93
N ARG A 33 -5.84 1.17 -8.67
CA ARG A 33 -6.41 0.57 -9.87
C ARG A 33 -5.40 0.42 -11.01
N ALA A 34 -4.43 1.33 -11.10
CA ALA A 34 -3.34 1.21 -12.07
C ALA A 34 -2.30 0.13 -11.68
N GLY A 35 -2.45 -0.57 -10.55
CA GLY A 35 -1.47 -1.56 -10.08
C GLY A 35 -0.12 -0.93 -9.74
N ARG A 36 -0.11 0.35 -9.38
CA ARG A 36 1.09 1.17 -9.13
C ARG A 36 1.46 1.26 -7.64
N ALA A 37 0.75 0.62 -6.73
CA ALA A 37 1.13 0.55 -5.31
C ALA A 37 2.01 -0.67 -5.01
N ASP A 38 2.97 -0.56 -4.09
CA ASP A 38 3.79 -1.69 -3.63
C ASP A 38 2.89 -2.80 -3.04
N PRO A 39 3.11 -4.09 -3.36
CA PRO A 39 2.27 -5.18 -2.89
C PRO A 39 2.26 -5.34 -1.36
N ARG A 40 3.35 -4.95 -0.67
CA ARG A 40 3.38 -4.95 0.80
C ARG A 40 2.42 -3.90 1.35
N LEU A 41 2.36 -2.71 0.74
CA LEU A 41 1.38 -1.69 1.13
C LEU A 41 -0.05 -2.17 0.95
N ILE A 42 -0.36 -2.79 -0.19
CA ILE A 42 -1.68 -3.36 -0.46
C ILE A 42 -2.06 -4.36 0.64
N ALA A 43 -1.18 -5.32 0.93
CA ALA A 43 -1.42 -6.33 1.96
C ALA A 43 -1.57 -5.74 3.37
N THR A 44 -0.69 -4.81 3.77
CA THR A 44 -0.74 -4.24 5.12
C THR A 44 -1.88 -3.24 5.33
N ILE A 45 -2.32 -2.54 4.27
CA ILE A 45 -3.52 -1.70 4.35
C ILE A 45 -4.76 -2.59 4.54
N ALA A 46 -4.87 -3.71 3.80
CA ALA A 46 -5.96 -4.65 4.00
C ALA A 46 -5.96 -5.26 5.42
N ALA A 47 -4.78 -5.65 5.93
CA ALA A 47 -4.63 -6.16 7.29
C ALA A 47 -4.99 -5.10 8.35
N LEU A 48 -4.55 -3.86 8.18
CA LEU A 48 -4.93 -2.76 9.08
C LEU A 48 -6.44 -2.50 9.02
N ALA A 49 -7.03 -2.55 7.83
CA ALA A 49 -8.46 -2.36 7.61
C ALA A 49 -9.32 -3.42 8.33
N ALA A 50 -8.80 -4.64 8.52
CA ALA A 50 -9.46 -5.67 9.31
C ALA A 50 -9.55 -5.30 10.81
N LEU A 51 -8.61 -4.49 11.31
CA LEU A 51 -8.55 -4.06 12.70
C LEU A 51 -9.33 -2.77 12.95
N GLN A 52 -9.25 -1.81 12.02
CA GLN A 52 -9.85 -0.49 12.17
C GLN A 52 -10.17 0.15 10.80
N PRO A 53 -11.08 1.13 10.71
CA PRO A 53 -11.23 1.92 9.49
C PRO A 53 -9.92 2.60 9.10
N VAL A 54 -9.60 2.64 7.80
CA VAL A 54 -8.36 3.24 7.27
C VAL A 54 -8.69 4.35 6.29
N ARG A 55 -7.99 5.48 6.38
CA ARG A 55 -8.01 6.50 5.32
C ARG A 55 -6.65 6.59 4.65
N VAL A 56 -6.64 6.42 3.33
CA VAL A 56 -5.46 6.53 2.48
C VAL A 56 -5.51 7.87 1.75
N ALA A 57 -4.65 8.80 2.16
CA ALA A 57 -4.61 10.12 1.56
C ALA A 57 -3.84 10.13 0.24
N ALA A 58 -2.71 9.43 0.17
CA ALA A 58 -1.86 9.41 -1.03
C ALA A 58 -0.92 8.22 -1.05
N PHE A 59 -0.36 7.97 -2.24
CA PHE A 59 0.84 7.15 -2.44
C PHE A 59 1.98 8.03 -2.99
N PRO A 60 2.70 8.77 -2.14
CA PRO A 60 3.68 9.75 -2.60
C PRO A 60 4.78 9.11 -3.44
N ALA A 61 5.10 9.75 -4.56
CA ALA A 61 6.21 9.36 -5.42
C ALA A 61 7.56 9.50 -4.71
N VAL A 62 8.48 8.59 -5.01
CA VAL A 62 9.91 8.78 -4.75
C VAL A 62 10.62 9.02 -6.10
N PRO A 63 11.58 9.98 -6.17
CA PRO A 63 12.35 10.19 -7.39
C PRO A 63 12.91 8.89 -7.97
N GLY A 64 12.75 8.71 -9.28
CA GLY A 64 13.19 7.51 -10.01
C GLY A 64 12.13 6.40 -10.14
N GLU A 65 11.03 6.43 -9.38
CA GLU A 65 10.00 5.38 -9.48
C GLU A 65 9.29 5.36 -10.83
N ASP A 66 8.85 6.53 -11.34
CA ASP A 66 8.11 6.59 -12.60
C ASP A 66 8.96 6.27 -13.83
N PRO A 67 10.17 6.86 -14.02
CA PRO A 67 11.04 6.50 -15.14
C PRO A 67 11.43 5.01 -15.16
N ALA A 68 11.54 4.38 -13.99
CA ALA A 68 11.89 2.97 -13.86
C ALA A 68 10.67 2.03 -13.87
N GLY A 69 9.45 2.54 -14.03
CA GLY A 69 8.23 1.75 -13.98
C GLY A 69 7.98 1.07 -12.63
N GLN A 70 8.60 1.54 -11.54
CA GLN A 70 8.49 0.96 -10.20
C GLN A 70 7.21 1.41 -9.49
N PRO A 71 6.62 0.57 -8.62
CA PRO A 71 5.45 0.97 -7.84
C PRO A 71 5.81 2.02 -6.78
N ARG A 72 4.80 2.77 -6.34
CA ARG A 72 4.84 3.66 -5.17
C ARG A 72 5.06 2.84 -3.92
N ARG A 73 6.20 3.06 -3.26
CA ARG A 73 6.55 2.38 -2.00
C ARG A 73 6.21 3.17 -0.74
N ARG A 74 5.47 4.27 -0.90
CA ARG A 74 5.01 5.11 0.21
C ARG A 74 3.49 5.16 0.27
N VAL A 75 2.95 5.21 1.48
CA VAL A 75 1.55 5.56 1.72
C VAL A 75 1.47 6.62 2.81
N LEU A 76 0.60 7.61 2.62
CA LEU A 76 0.18 8.54 3.65
C LEU A 76 -1.19 8.11 4.19
N LEU A 77 -1.24 7.79 5.47
CA LEU A 77 -2.46 7.38 6.17
C LEU A 77 -2.94 8.50 7.08
N THR A 78 -4.25 8.71 7.13
CA THR A 78 -4.88 9.76 7.95
C THR A 78 -5.99 9.19 8.81
N GLY A 79 -6.18 9.77 10.00
CA GLY A 79 -7.15 9.32 10.99
C GLY A 79 -6.72 8.01 11.68
N GLY A 80 -6.53 8.07 12.99
CA GLY A 80 -6.08 6.90 13.78
C GLY A 80 -4.56 6.70 13.70
N GLU A 81 -3.83 7.80 13.61
CA GLU A 81 -2.39 7.90 13.40
C GLU A 81 -1.61 7.06 14.40
N ASP A 82 -1.99 7.05 15.67
CA ASP A 82 -1.29 6.26 16.70
C ASP A 82 -1.44 4.75 16.48
N GLY A 83 -2.65 4.29 16.17
CA GLY A 83 -2.91 2.88 15.85
C GLY A 83 -2.18 2.46 14.56
N ALA A 84 -2.23 3.31 13.53
CA ALA A 84 -1.52 3.06 12.28
C ALA A 84 0.01 3.02 12.49
N ALA A 85 0.58 4.00 13.17
CA ALA A 85 2.02 4.07 13.43
C ALA A 85 2.50 2.85 14.24
N ALA A 86 1.76 2.46 15.29
CA ALA A 86 2.09 1.29 16.09
C ALA A 86 2.00 0.00 15.28
N PHE A 87 0.94 -0.17 14.48
CA PHE A 87 0.76 -1.33 13.61
C PHE A 87 1.92 -1.49 12.62
N TYR A 88 2.32 -0.41 11.94
CA TYR A 88 3.40 -0.44 10.95
C TYR A 88 4.78 -0.59 11.58
N ALA A 89 5.03 0.03 12.74
CA ALA A 89 6.27 -0.13 13.48
C ALA A 89 6.48 -1.56 14.00
N GLY A 90 5.39 -2.28 14.27
CA GLY A 90 5.42 -3.68 14.71
C GLY A 90 5.64 -4.72 13.61
N GLN A 91 5.58 -4.33 12.32
CA GLN A 91 5.76 -5.27 11.23
C GLN A 91 7.19 -5.82 11.16
N ARG A 92 7.31 -7.07 10.68
CA ARG A 92 8.58 -7.82 10.62
C ARG A 92 8.82 -8.41 9.25
N ASP A 93 10.07 -8.85 9.04
CA ASP A 93 10.51 -9.55 7.84
C ASP A 93 10.12 -8.83 6.55
N LEU A 94 9.43 -9.52 5.63
CA LEU A 94 9.01 -8.98 4.33
C LEU A 94 8.10 -7.75 4.46
N PHE A 95 7.39 -7.60 5.58
CA PHE A 95 6.47 -6.50 5.83
C PHE A 95 7.07 -5.38 6.70
N ARG A 96 8.36 -5.47 7.08
CA ARG A 96 9.01 -4.39 7.82
C ARG A 96 9.24 -3.15 6.93
N PRO A 97 8.63 -1.98 7.23
CA PRO A 97 8.91 -0.75 6.50
C PRO A 97 10.36 -0.28 6.76
N SER A 98 10.91 0.48 5.82
CA SER A 98 12.17 1.20 6.04
C SER A 98 11.97 2.41 6.97
N SER A 99 10.77 3.00 6.96
CA SER A 99 10.41 4.08 7.89
C SER A 99 8.91 4.13 8.16
N VAL A 100 8.56 4.59 9.36
CA VAL A 100 7.21 4.97 9.78
C VAL A 100 7.34 6.32 10.47
N THR A 101 6.86 7.37 9.82
CA THR A 101 7.07 8.76 10.28
C THR A 101 5.73 9.44 10.47
N ARG A 102 5.50 10.00 11.66
CA ARG A 102 4.38 10.93 11.88
C ARG A 102 4.73 12.28 11.27
N THR A 103 3.83 12.83 10.47
CA THR A 103 3.92 14.16 9.86
C THR A 103 2.74 15.01 10.33
N ALA A 104 2.71 16.29 9.96
CA ALA A 104 1.54 17.14 10.19
C ALA A 104 0.29 16.63 9.46
N ASP A 105 0.48 15.90 8.35
CA ASP A 105 -0.58 15.42 7.48
C ASP A 105 -1.01 13.98 7.77
N GLY A 106 -0.39 13.28 8.74
CA GLY A 106 -0.73 11.90 9.10
C GLY A 106 0.49 11.00 9.35
N VAL A 107 0.39 9.71 8.97
CA VAL A 107 1.48 8.74 9.09
C VAL A 107 1.99 8.36 7.70
N LEU A 108 3.24 8.71 7.43
CA LEU A 108 3.95 8.32 6.21
C LEU A 108 4.72 7.02 6.45
N VAL A 109 4.31 5.96 5.77
CA VAL A 109 5.01 4.67 5.78
C VAL A 109 5.81 4.55 4.48
N THR A 110 7.08 4.13 4.57
CA THR A 110 7.93 3.85 3.41
C THR A 110 8.45 2.43 3.48
N TYR A 111 8.30 1.67 2.40
CA TYR A 111 8.94 0.36 2.24
C TYR A 111 10.32 0.46 1.56
N PRO A 112 11.23 -0.51 1.83
CA PRO A 112 12.48 -0.64 1.10
C PRO A 112 12.28 -0.75 -0.41
N LEU A 113 13.31 -0.41 -1.18
CA LEU A 113 13.33 -0.67 -2.62
C LEU A 113 13.13 -2.16 -2.90
N PHE A 114 12.46 -2.44 -4.01
CA PHE A 114 12.10 -3.78 -4.49
C PHE A 114 11.18 -4.55 -3.53
N ALA A 115 9.97 -4.80 -3.97
CA ALA A 115 9.08 -5.70 -3.27
C ALA A 115 9.52 -7.15 -3.49
N PRO A 116 9.39 -8.02 -2.48
CA PRO A 116 9.58 -9.44 -2.68
C PRO A 116 8.50 -9.98 -3.62
N PRO A 117 8.85 -10.89 -4.54
CA PRO A 117 7.90 -11.38 -5.52
C PRO A 117 6.83 -12.27 -4.89
N GLY A 118 5.69 -12.39 -5.57
CA GLY A 118 4.66 -13.39 -5.23
C GLY A 118 3.80 -13.10 -3.98
N LEU A 119 3.89 -11.92 -3.38
CA LEU A 119 3.07 -11.57 -2.21
C LEU A 119 1.55 -11.54 -2.47
N LEU A 120 1.16 -11.33 -3.73
CA LEU A 120 -0.25 -11.21 -4.14
C LEU A 120 -0.69 -12.39 -5.02
N VAL A 121 -0.05 -13.55 -4.90
CA VAL A 121 -0.44 -14.75 -5.67
C VAL A 121 -1.95 -15.07 -5.58
N PRO A 122 -2.65 -14.93 -4.44
CA PRO A 122 -4.10 -15.14 -4.40
C PRO A 122 -4.91 -14.22 -5.32
N PHE A 123 -4.39 -13.03 -5.67
CA PHE A 123 -5.02 -12.06 -6.58
C PHE A 123 -4.53 -12.20 -8.03
N SER A 124 -3.83 -13.28 -8.34
CA SER A 124 -3.30 -13.57 -9.67
C SER A 124 -4.41 -13.75 -10.72
N SER A 125 -5.53 -14.36 -10.32
CA SER A 125 -6.70 -14.52 -11.17
C SER A 125 -7.73 -13.44 -10.84
N PRO A 126 -8.40 -12.87 -11.86
CA PRO A 126 -9.45 -11.87 -11.66
C PRO A 126 -10.73 -12.45 -11.06
#